data_AF-A0A7C8ZUB1-F1
#
_entry.id   AF-A0A7C8ZUB1-F1
#
_cell.length_a   1.000
_cell.length_b   1.000
_cell.length_c   1.000
_cell.angle_alpha   90.00
_cell.angle_beta   90.00
_cell.angle_gamma   90.00
#
_symmetry.space_group_name_H-M   'P 1'
#
loop_
_entity.id
_entity.type
_entity.pdbx_description
1 polymer ?
#
loop_
_entity_poly.entity_id
_entity_poly.type
_entity_poly.pdbx_seq_one_letter_code
_entity_poly.pdbx_strand_id
1 'polypeptide(L)'
;EKVCPGMVSCADILAITARDSVVTLGGPAWNVKLGRRDARTASLSAANNNIPPPTLNLTSLISNFQAQGLSTTDLVALSGAHTIGQARCTTFRARIYNESNIDASFVQTRRSTCPNTSNGSGDNN
;
A
#
# COMPACT_ATOMS: atom_id res chain seq x y z
N GLU A 1 14.85 -4.44 -22.29
CA GLU A 1 15.32 -5.57 -23.12
C GLU A 1 15.52 -5.24 -24.59
N LYS A 2 14.50 -5.01 -25.44
CA LYS A 2 14.73 -4.83 -26.88
C LYS A 2 15.64 -3.63 -27.25
N VAL A 3 15.49 -2.51 -26.55
CA VAL A 3 16.26 -1.27 -26.83
C VAL A 3 17.67 -1.34 -26.23
N CYS A 4 17.78 -1.89 -25.02
CA CYS A 4 19.04 -2.03 -24.28
C CYS A 4 19.02 -3.35 -23.48
N PRO A 5 19.44 -4.47 -24.07
CA PRO A 5 19.37 -5.79 -23.44
C PRO A 5 20.19 -5.86 -22.15
N GLY A 6 19.59 -6.33 -21.06
CA GLY A 6 20.28 -6.59 -19.79
C GLY A 6 20.84 -5.36 -19.06
N MET A 7 20.47 -4.15 -19.47
CA MET A 7 21.03 -2.91 -18.91
C MET A 7 20.23 -2.35 -17.73
N VAL A 8 18.90 -2.45 -17.78
CA VAL A 8 18.00 -1.85 -16.78
C VAL A 8 17.41 -2.96 -15.92
N SER A 9 17.57 -2.86 -14.60
CA SER A 9 17.03 -3.85 -13.66
C SER A 9 15.51 -3.72 -13.51
N CYS A 10 14.84 -4.83 -13.21
CA CYS A 10 13.43 -4.83 -12.86
C CYS A 10 13.18 -3.95 -11.62
N ALA A 11 14.10 -3.94 -10.66
CA ALA A 11 14.03 -3.11 -9.47
C ALA A 11 14.00 -1.59 -9.79
N ASP A 12 14.80 -1.13 -10.76
CA ASP A 12 14.76 0.28 -11.19
C ASP A 12 13.52 0.59 -12.04
N ILE A 13 13.06 -0.36 -12.86
CA ILE A 13 11.79 -0.21 -13.59
C ILE A 13 10.63 0.03 -12.61
N LEU A 14 10.55 -0.73 -11.51
CA LEU A 14 9.53 -0.52 -10.48
C LEU A 14 9.61 0.88 -9.84
N ALA A 15 10.82 1.33 -9.51
CA ALA A 15 11.02 2.66 -8.91
C ALA A 15 10.64 3.80 -9.87
N ILE A 16 11.00 3.69 -11.16
CA ILE A 16 10.64 4.66 -12.20
C ILE A 16 9.12 4.66 -12.41
N THR A 17 8.52 3.48 -12.56
CA THR A 17 7.08 3.33 -12.81
C THR A 17 6.25 3.91 -11.68
N ALA A 18 6.68 3.73 -10.43
CA ALA A 18 6.00 4.34 -9.27
C ALA A 18 5.99 5.88 -9.36
N ARG A 19 7.12 6.50 -9.70
CA ARG A 19 7.21 7.96 -9.88
C ARG A 19 6.36 8.42 -11.06
N ASP A 20 6.48 7.77 -12.21
CA ASP A 20 5.75 8.14 -13.43
C ASP A 20 4.22 7.98 -13.24
N SER A 21 3.78 6.97 -12.48
CA SER A 21 2.36 6.79 -12.15
C SER A 21 1.82 7.94 -11.31
N VAL A 22 2.59 8.39 -10.30
CA VAL A 22 2.20 9.53 -9.47
C VAL A 22 2.10 10.81 -10.30
N VAL A 23 3.09 11.08 -11.16
CA VAL A 23 3.08 12.25 -12.06
C VAL A 23 1.91 12.19 -13.04
N THR A 24 1.63 11.02 -13.61
CA THR A 24 0.50 10.82 -14.53
C THR A 24 -0.84 11.15 -13.88
N LEU A 25 -0.98 10.90 -12.58
CA LEU A 25 -2.17 11.22 -11.78
C LEU A 25 -2.15 12.64 -11.19
N GLY A 26 -1.23 13.51 -11.64
CA GLY A 26 -1.14 14.91 -11.22
C GLY A 26 -0.37 15.15 -9.91
N GLY A 27 0.30 14.14 -9.40
CA GLY A 27 1.15 14.25 -8.21
C GLY A 27 2.51 14.89 -8.47
N PRO A 28 3.35 15.02 -7.42
CA PRO A 28 4.66 15.64 -7.54
C PRO A 28 5.61 14.80 -8.38
N ALA A 29 6.55 15.47 -9.04
CA ALA A 29 7.69 14.81 -9.68
C ALA A 29 8.91 14.84 -8.75
N TRP A 30 9.74 13.80 -8.84
CA TRP A 30 11.04 13.76 -8.17
C TRP A 30 12.05 12.97 -9.01
N ASN A 31 13.34 13.20 -8.73
CA ASN A 31 14.42 12.45 -9.37
C ASN A 31 14.55 11.06 -8.72
N VAL A 32 14.38 10.01 -9.53
CA VAL A 32 14.54 8.63 -9.07
C VAL A 32 16.03 8.27 -9.07
N LYS A 33 16.57 7.88 -7.91
CA LYS A 33 17.91 7.29 -7.83
C LYS A 33 17.89 5.91 -8.51
N LEU A 34 18.85 5.65 -9.39
CA LEU A 34 18.98 4.42 -10.18
C LEU A 34 20.24 3.63 -9.78
N GLY A 35 20.36 2.41 -10.29
CA GLY A 35 21.48 1.49 -10.03
C GLY A 35 21.13 0.31 -9.15
N ARG A 36 19.84 0.04 -8.89
CA ARG A 36 19.43 -1.18 -8.17
C ARG A 36 19.72 -2.41 -9.04
N ARG A 37 19.94 -3.55 -8.39
CA ARG A 37 20.11 -4.85 -9.05
C ARG A 37 19.00 -5.79 -8.63
N ASP A 38 18.66 -6.72 -9.50
CA ASP A 38 17.61 -7.69 -9.23
C ASP A 38 18.09 -8.79 -8.27
N ALA A 39 17.27 -9.08 -7.28
CA ALA A 39 17.48 -10.20 -6.38
C ALA A 39 17.31 -11.54 -7.12
N ARG A 40 18.03 -12.57 -6.67
CA ARG A 40 17.90 -13.94 -7.19
C ARG A 40 16.97 -14.83 -6.36
N THR A 41 16.42 -14.31 -5.28
CA THR A 41 15.55 -15.02 -4.35
C THR A 41 14.43 -14.10 -3.88
N ALA A 42 13.35 -14.70 -3.37
CA ALA A 42 12.25 -14.01 -2.72
C ALA A 42 12.05 -14.59 -1.30
N SER A 43 11.41 -13.82 -0.41
CA SER A 43 11.16 -14.25 0.97
C SER A 43 9.71 -14.00 1.37
N LEU A 44 8.92 -15.08 1.42
CA LEU A 44 7.54 -15.05 1.89
C LEU A 44 7.44 -14.65 3.37
N SER A 45 8.37 -15.15 4.20
CA SER A 45 8.40 -14.81 5.63
C SER A 45 8.68 -13.34 5.85
N ALA A 46 9.62 -12.75 5.10
CA ALA A 46 9.88 -11.31 5.18
C ALA A 46 8.67 -10.49 4.71
N ALA A 47 7.97 -10.91 3.65
CA ALA A 47 6.75 -10.23 3.21
C ALA A 47 5.67 -10.22 4.31
N ASN A 48 5.41 -11.39 4.92
CA ASN A 48 4.42 -11.52 5.99
C ASN A 48 4.78 -10.76 7.27
N ASN A 49 6.07 -10.58 7.55
CA ASN A 49 6.54 -9.93 8.78
C ASN A 49 6.76 -8.42 8.63
N ASN A 50 7.15 -7.95 7.44
CA ASN A 50 7.61 -6.58 7.24
C ASN A 50 6.55 -5.67 6.59
N ILE A 51 5.56 -6.22 5.87
CA ILE A 51 4.49 -5.42 5.28
C ILE A 51 3.38 -5.20 6.33
N PRO A 52 3.04 -3.95 6.66
CA PRO A 52 2.05 -3.66 7.69
C PRO A 52 0.64 -4.05 7.22
N PRO A 53 -0.11 -4.90 7.96
CA PRO A 53 -1.53 -5.10 7.68
C PRO A 53 -2.35 -3.86 8.07
N PRO A 54 -3.55 -3.66 7.48
CA PRO A 54 -4.41 -2.49 7.73
C PRO A 54 -4.98 -2.44 9.17
N THR A 55 -4.83 -3.52 9.93
CA THR A 55 -5.31 -3.67 11.31
C THR A 55 -4.28 -3.25 12.36
N LEU A 56 -3.06 -2.84 11.97
CA LEU A 56 -2.07 -2.35 12.91
C LEU A 56 -2.52 -1.04 13.57
N ASN A 57 -2.29 -0.94 14.88
CA ASN A 57 -2.43 0.32 15.59
C ASN A 57 -1.24 1.27 15.29
N LEU A 58 -1.38 2.53 15.68
CA LEU A 58 -0.39 3.58 15.40
C LEU A 58 1.02 3.25 15.93
N THR A 59 1.13 2.76 17.17
CA THR A 59 2.43 2.42 17.77
C THR A 59 3.14 1.33 16.97
N SER A 60 2.42 0.28 16.58
CA SER A 60 2.97 -0.80 15.76
C SER A 60 3.33 -0.33 14.35
N LEU A 61 2.55 0.57 13.74
CA LEU A 61 2.90 1.19 12.45
C LEU A 61 4.19 1.98 12.53
N ILE A 62 4.36 2.80 13.58
CA ILE A 62 5.60 3.56 13.81
C ILE A 62 6.79 2.61 13.93
N SER A 63 6.70 1.57 14.75
CA SER A 63 7.79 0.60 14.90
C SER A 63 8.10 -0.15 13.60
N ASN A 64 7.08 -0.51 12.81
CA ASN A 64 7.27 -1.17 11.51
C ASN A 64 8.03 -0.27 10.52
N PHE A 65 7.66 1.01 10.41
CA PHE A 65 8.36 1.97 9.54
C PHE A 65 9.78 2.27 10.03
N GLN A 66 9.98 2.42 11.34
CA GLN A 66 11.31 2.61 11.93
C GLN A 66 12.25 1.44 11.66
N ALA A 67 11.73 0.21 11.63
CA ALA A 67 12.51 -0.97 11.25
C ALA A 67 13.02 -0.92 9.78
N GLN A 68 12.40 -0.09 8.94
CA GLN A 68 12.85 0.21 7.56
C GLN A 68 13.67 1.50 7.47
N GLY A 69 14.02 2.12 8.61
CA GLY A 69 14.76 3.38 8.66
C GLY A 69 13.92 4.62 8.35
N LEU A 70 12.59 4.52 8.43
CA LEU A 70 11.65 5.60 8.14
C LEU A 70 11.13 6.25 9.44
N SER A 71 11.07 7.57 9.46
CA SER A 71 10.56 8.35 10.58
C SER A 71 9.03 8.33 10.66
N THR A 72 8.47 8.82 11.77
CA THR A 72 7.00 9.04 11.89
C THR A 72 6.49 10.01 10.83
N THR A 73 7.29 11.01 10.44
CA THR A 73 6.94 11.93 9.35
C THR A 73 6.85 11.18 8.02
N ASP A 74 7.78 10.27 7.74
CA ASP A 74 7.75 9.43 6.54
C ASP A 74 6.52 8.51 6.53
N LEU A 75 6.16 7.91 7.69
CA LEU A 75 4.92 7.14 7.83
C LEU A 75 3.70 7.95 7.41
N VAL A 76 3.54 9.17 7.95
CA VAL A 76 2.39 10.02 7.63
C VAL A 76 2.40 10.44 6.16
N ALA A 77 3.56 10.86 5.64
CA ALA A 77 3.69 11.26 4.24
C ALA A 77 3.39 10.11 3.27
N LEU A 78 3.93 8.92 3.51
CA LEU A 78 3.73 7.74 2.65
C LEU A 78 2.32 7.15 2.78
N SER A 79 1.67 7.29 3.94
CA SER A 79 0.25 6.95 4.09
C SER A 79 -0.65 7.80 3.18
N GLY A 80 -0.18 8.99 2.76
CA GLY A 80 -0.83 9.81 1.75
C GLY A 80 -0.99 9.13 0.39
N ALA A 81 -0.23 8.07 0.10
CA ALA A 81 -0.41 7.26 -1.11
C ALA A 81 -1.82 6.64 -1.22
N HIS A 82 -2.54 6.49 -0.10
CA HIS A 82 -3.94 6.06 -0.09
C HIS A 82 -4.93 7.10 -0.67
N THR A 83 -4.46 8.25 -1.15
CA THR A 83 -5.30 9.23 -1.87
C THR A 83 -5.78 8.74 -3.23
N ILE A 84 -5.19 7.67 -3.77
CA ILE A 84 -5.54 7.02 -5.04
C ILE A 84 -5.61 5.50 -4.84
N GLY A 85 -6.24 4.82 -5.80
CA GLY A 85 -6.39 3.36 -5.78
C GLY A 85 -7.70 2.91 -5.11
N GLN A 86 -7.79 1.62 -4.82
CA GLN A 86 -8.97 0.97 -4.26
C GLN A 86 -8.57 -0.06 -3.21
N ALA A 87 -9.50 -0.39 -2.31
CA ALA A 87 -9.32 -1.38 -1.27
C ALA A 87 -10.47 -2.39 -1.28
N ARG A 88 -10.12 -3.66 -1.10
CA ARG A 88 -11.09 -4.75 -0.98
C ARG A 88 -11.79 -4.71 0.37
N CYS A 89 -13.06 -5.07 0.41
CA CYS A 89 -13.89 -5.12 1.62
C CYS A 89 -13.22 -5.90 2.75
N THR A 90 -12.50 -6.97 2.43
CA THR A 90 -11.77 -7.79 3.41
C THR A 90 -10.73 -7.01 4.23
N THR A 91 -10.19 -5.90 3.72
CA THR A 91 -9.17 -5.11 4.43
C THR A 91 -9.75 -4.14 5.46
N PHE A 92 -11.01 -3.71 5.30
CA PHE A 92 -11.64 -2.71 6.16
C PHE A 92 -12.96 -3.16 6.81
N ARG A 93 -13.47 -4.36 6.50
CA ARG A 93 -14.76 -4.87 7.02
C ARG A 93 -14.86 -4.77 8.55
N ALA A 94 -13.84 -5.23 9.27
CA ALA A 94 -13.83 -5.19 10.72
C ALA A 94 -14.06 -3.78 11.25
N ARG A 95 -13.44 -2.78 10.62
CA ARG A 95 -13.58 -1.37 11.01
C ARG A 95 -15.00 -0.84 10.84
N ILE A 96 -15.62 -1.09 9.69
CA ILE A 96 -16.99 -0.58 9.43
C ILE A 96 -18.07 -1.30 10.25
N TYR A 97 -17.78 -2.46 10.87
CA TYR A 97 -18.74 -3.19 11.70
C TYR A 97 -18.47 -3.06 13.21
N ASN A 98 -17.22 -2.87 13.63
CA ASN A 98 -16.83 -3.02 15.04
C ASN A 98 -16.19 -1.76 15.65
N GLU A 99 -15.92 -0.70 14.87
CA GLU A 99 -15.32 0.54 15.38
C GLU A 99 -16.30 1.72 15.34
N SER A 100 -16.14 2.66 16.28
CA SER A 100 -16.96 3.87 16.43
C SER A 100 -16.26 5.17 16.02
N ASN A 101 -14.98 5.11 15.64
CA ASN A 101 -14.15 6.26 15.25
C ASN A 101 -14.27 6.59 13.75
N ILE A 102 -15.42 6.32 13.15
CA ILE A 102 -15.68 6.46 11.72
C ILE A 102 -17.04 7.13 11.52
N ASP A 103 -17.13 8.00 10.51
CA ASP A 103 -18.38 8.66 10.18
C ASP A 103 -19.49 7.65 9.85
N ALA A 104 -20.67 7.84 10.47
CA ALA A 104 -21.78 6.89 10.37
C ALA A 104 -22.36 6.81 8.95
N SER A 105 -22.40 7.93 8.21
CA SER A 105 -22.89 7.95 6.83
C SER A 105 -21.93 7.23 5.88
N PHE A 106 -20.62 7.37 6.11
CA PHE A 106 -19.60 6.64 5.39
C PHE A 106 -19.68 5.13 5.66
N VAL A 107 -19.88 4.73 6.93
CA VAL A 107 -20.13 3.33 7.29
C VAL A 107 -21.32 2.76 6.53
N GLN A 108 -22.46 3.45 6.53
CA GLN A 108 -23.66 2.99 5.83
C GLN A 108 -23.41 2.81 4.34
N THR A 109 -22.71 3.77 3.72
CA THR A 109 -22.31 3.69 2.32
C THR A 109 -21.43 2.47 2.05
N ARG A 110 -20.40 2.21 2.88
CA ARG A 110 -19.50 1.06 2.68
C ARG A 110 -20.18 -0.28 2.93
N ARG A 111 -21.06 -0.39 3.93
CA ARG A 111 -21.83 -1.61 4.22
C ARG A 111 -22.76 -2.01 3.08
N SER A 112 -23.21 -1.07 2.24
CA SER A 112 -24.05 -1.38 1.07
C SER A 112 -23.33 -2.27 0.03
N THR A 113 -22.00 -2.20 -0.04
CA THR A 113 -21.17 -2.97 -0.98
C THR A 113 -20.17 -3.89 -0.27
N CYS A 114 -20.24 -4.03 1.05
CA CYS A 114 -19.31 -4.83 1.87
C CYS A 114 -20.10 -5.56 2.95
N PRO A 115 -20.58 -6.80 2.68
CA PRO A 115 -21.39 -7.58 3.61
C PRO A 115 -20.65 -7.90 4.92
N ASN A 116 -21.42 -8.11 5.99
CA ASN A 116 -20.89 -8.42 7.33
C ASN A 116 -20.21 -9.79 7.38
N THR A 117 -20.74 -10.78 6.66
CA THR A 117 -20.18 -12.12 6.61
C THR A 117 -19.35 -12.30 5.34
N SER A 118 -18.15 -12.88 5.49
CA SER A 118 -17.31 -13.26 4.35
C SER A 118 -17.82 -14.57 3.75
N ASN A 119 -18.87 -14.49 2.94
CA ASN A 119 -19.34 -15.62 2.13
C ASN A 119 -18.68 -15.65 0.74
N GLY A 120 -17.65 -14.81 0.50
CA GLY A 120 -16.92 -14.70 -0.76
C GLY A 120 -17.63 -13.86 -1.85
N SER A 121 -18.88 -13.45 -1.61
CA SER A 121 -19.65 -12.58 -2.50
C SER A 121 -19.60 -11.13 -1.97
N GLY A 122 -19.25 -10.16 -2.82
CA GLY A 122 -19.13 -8.75 -2.43
C GLY A 122 -17.78 -8.32 -1.86
N ASP A 123 -16.75 -9.18 -1.94
CA ASP A 123 -15.42 -8.95 -1.34
C ASP A 123 -14.41 -8.27 -2.29
N ASN A 124 -14.78 -8.06 -3.55
CA ASN A 124 -13.94 -7.49 -4.62
C ASN A 124 -14.45 -6.12 -5.11
N ASN A 125 -15.21 -5.43 -4.26
CA ASN A 125 -15.76 -4.10 -4.51
C ASN A 125 -14.75 -3.11 -5.11
#